data_AF-A0A529SGH4-F1
#
_entry.id   AF-A0A529SGH4-F1
#
_cell.length_a   1.000
_cell.length_b   1.000
_cell.length_c   1.000
_cell.angle_alpha   90.00
_cell.angle_beta   90.00
_cell.angle_gamma   90.00
#
_symmetry.space_group_name_H-M   'P 1'
#
loop_
_entity.id
_entity.type
_entity.pdbx_description
1 polymer ?
#
loop_
_entity_poly.entity_id
_entity_poly.type
_entity_poly.pdbx_seq_one_letter_code
_entity_poly.pdbx_strand_id
1 'polypeptide(L)'
;MVMSHQYILFEEIPELAAWTKEQGHKLPLLRDVDTSYYLRQEKSGMNLGPYERNCRAHWATHNDPMPEDFSFQLFPDDLDRLEHYLADAVARVPILGTAGLSKVINGPIPYAPDGNPLIGPMPGVP
;
A
#
# COMPACT_ATOMS: atom_id res chain seq x y z
N MET A 1 -8.02 -15.95 0.44
CA MET A 1 -7.75 -15.42 -0.91
C MET A 1 -6.52 -14.53 -0.83
N VAL A 2 -5.66 -14.50 -1.85
CA VAL A 2 -4.51 -13.58 -1.87
C VAL A 2 -4.88 -12.36 -2.70
N MET A 3 -4.82 -11.19 -2.08
CA MET A 3 -5.16 -9.92 -2.73
C MET A 3 -3.88 -9.13 -3.04
N SER A 4 -3.85 -8.45 -4.18
CA SER A 4 -2.82 -7.46 -4.50
C SER A 4 -3.01 -6.23 -3.61
N HIS A 5 -1.95 -5.70 -3.00
CA HIS A 5 -1.98 -4.39 -2.37
C HIS A 5 -0.84 -3.54 -2.87
N GLN A 6 -1.17 -2.33 -3.33
CA GLN A 6 -0.21 -1.40 -3.90
C GLN A 6 0.04 -0.20 -2.99
N TYR A 7 1.30 0.20 -2.88
CA TYR A 7 1.65 1.50 -2.32
C TYR A 7 2.74 2.20 -3.13
N ILE A 8 2.68 3.53 -3.10
CA ILE A 8 3.50 4.44 -3.89
C ILE A 8 4.48 5.12 -2.94
N LEU A 9 5.77 5.03 -3.25
CA LEU A 9 6.84 5.75 -2.57
C LEU A 9 7.20 7.00 -3.36
N PHE A 10 7.25 8.12 -2.65
CA PHE A 10 7.65 9.41 -3.19
C PHE A 10 9.10 9.71 -2.79
N GLU A 11 9.76 10.48 -3.64
CA GLU A 11 11.10 10.99 -3.38
C GLU A 11 11.14 11.95 -2.17
N GLU A 12 12.34 12.42 -1.85
CA GLU A 12 12.56 13.36 -0.76
C GLU A 12 11.79 14.67 -0.97
N ILE A 13 11.14 15.14 0.10
CA ILE A 13 10.50 16.44 0.21
C ILE A 13 11.33 17.26 1.20
N PRO A 14 12.05 18.31 0.76
CA PRO A 14 12.95 19.10 1.61
C PRO A 14 12.29 19.65 2.88
N GLU A 15 11.03 20.05 2.78
CA GLU A 15 10.25 20.56 3.91
C GLU A 15 10.02 19.48 4.97
N LEU A 16 9.86 18.21 4.59
CA LEU A 16 9.74 17.10 5.54
C LEU A 16 11.08 16.79 6.21
N ALA A 17 12.18 16.86 5.46
CA ALA A 17 13.52 16.70 6.02
C ALA A 17 13.80 17.79 7.08
N ALA A 18 13.50 19.05 6.75
CA ALA A 18 13.64 20.19 7.66
C ALA A 18 12.75 20.04 8.89
N TRP A 19 11.47 19.71 8.70
CA TRP A 19 10.52 19.52 9.79
C TRP A 19 10.94 18.39 10.74
N THR A 20 11.37 17.24 10.22
CA THR A 20 11.84 16.13 11.06
C THR A 20 13.10 16.48 11.84
N LYS A 21 14.02 17.25 11.24
CA LYS A 21 15.21 17.75 11.93
C LYS A 21 14.85 18.72 13.06
N GLU A 22 13.87 19.58 12.85
CA GLU A 22 13.42 20.56 13.84
C GLU A 22 12.64 19.91 14.99
N GLN A 23 11.69 19.03 14.69
CA GLN A 23 10.81 18.42 15.69
C GLN A 23 11.41 17.18 16.36
N GLY A 24 12.43 16.55 15.76
CA GLY A 24 13.06 15.34 16.29
C GLY A 24 12.24 14.05 16.12
N HIS A 25 11.14 14.09 15.36
CA HIS A 25 10.31 12.92 15.04
C HIS A 25 9.66 13.04 13.65
N LYS A 26 8.91 12.01 13.23
CA LYS A 26 8.17 11.96 11.95
C LYS A 26 6.75 12.49 12.11
N LEU A 27 6.13 12.87 10.98
CA LEU A 27 4.72 13.21 10.93
C LEU A 27 3.85 12.01 11.34
N PRO A 28 2.68 12.26 11.95
CA PRO A 28 1.71 11.19 12.21
C PRO A 28 1.22 10.58 10.90
N LEU A 29 0.80 9.31 10.96
CA LEU A 29 0.11 8.66 9.84
C LEU A 29 -1.26 9.32 9.63
N LEU A 30 -1.57 9.59 8.37
CA LEU A 30 -2.88 10.04 7.92
C LEU A 30 -3.66 8.86 7.35
N ARG A 31 -4.95 8.80 7.65
CA ARG A 31 -5.92 7.90 7.02
C ARG A 31 -7.05 8.73 6.45
N ASP A 32 -7.27 8.64 5.14
CA ASP A 32 -8.51 9.07 4.52
C ASP A 32 -9.43 7.85 4.38
N VAL A 33 -10.54 7.85 5.10
CA VAL A 33 -11.52 6.76 5.08
C VAL A 33 -12.55 6.91 3.97
N ASP A 34 -12.75 8.13 3.46
CA ASP A 34 -13.75 8.43 2.44
C ASP A 34 -13.26 7.96 1.06
N THR A 35 -12.03 8.36 0.72
CA THR A 35 -11.35 7.90 -0.50
C THR A 35 -10.66 6.55 -0.27
N SER A 36 -10.40 6.17 0.99
CA SER A 36 -9.81 4.87 1.37
C SER A 36 -8.32 4.74 1.02
N TYR A 37 -7.47 5.55 1.66
CA TYR A 37 -6.00 5.42 1.59
C TYR A 37 -5.33 5.76 2.93
N TYR A 38 -4.13 5.24 3.17
CA TYR A 38 -3.21 5.79 4.18
C TYR A 38 -2.10 6.59 3.53
N LEU A 39 -1.58 7.59 4.24
CA LEU A 39 -0.40 8.36 3.87
C LEU A 39 0.50 8.48 5.09
N ARG A 40 1.79 8.18 4.93
CA ARG A 40 2.77 8.35 6.02
C ARG A 40 4.12 8.80 5.50
N GLN A 41 4.88 9.46 6.37
CA GLN A 41 6.26 9.82 6.07
C GLN A 41 7.14 8.56 5.97
N GLU A 42 7.91 8.46 4.89
CA GLU A 42 8.92 7.43 4.66
C GLU A 42 10.27 8.11 4.45
N LYS A 43 11.20 7.95 5.40
CA LYS A 43 12.42 8.77 5.49
C LYS A 43 12.08 10.27 5.45
N SER A 44 12.47 10.97 4.39
CA SER A 44 12.17 12.38 4.13
C SER A 44 11.17 12.56 2.98
N GLY A 45 10.55 11.49 2.49
CA GLY A 45 9.48 11.50 1.50
C GLY A 45 8.17 10.97 2.08
N MET A 46 7.30 10.45 1.21
CA MET A 46 5.98 9.94 1.58
C MET A 46 5.72 8.53 1.04
N ASN A 47 4.80 7.82 1.69
CA ASN A 47 4.26 6.53 1.27
C ASN A 47 2.73 6.61 1.27
N LEU A 48 2.13 6.51 0.08
CA LEU A 48 0.68 6.48 -0.15
C LEU A 48 0.24 5.05 -0.45
N GLY A 49 -0.65 4.48 0.37
CA GLY A 49 -1.23 3.15 0.13
C GLY A 49 -2.75 3.20 0.05
N PRO A 50 -3.30 3.24 -1.17
CA PRO A 50 -4.75 3.13 -1.40
C PRO A 50 -5.28 1.73 -1.13
N TYR A 51 -6.52 1.64 -0.65
CA TYR A 51 -7.30 0.41 -0.62
C TYR A 51 -8.39 0.51 -1.68
N GLU A 52 -8.10 -0.10 -2.81
CA GLU A 52 -8.86 0.05 -4.05
C GLU A 52 -10.17 -0.74 -4.02
N ARG A 53 -11.26 -0.16 -4.57
CA ARG A 53 -12.53 -0.89 -4.71
C ARG A 53 -12.40 -2.08 -5.65
N ASN A 54 -11.68 -1.90 -6.76
CA ASN A 54 -11.43 -2.92 -7.78
C ASN A 54 -10.08 -3.60 -7.52
N CYS A 55 -9.90 -4.11 -6.31
CA CYS A 55 -8.71 -4.85 -5.92
C CYS A 55 -8.58 -6.17 -6.71
N ARG A 56 -7.37 -6.55 -7.12
CA ARG A 56 -7.13 -7.79 -7.85
C ARG A 56 -6.84 -8.94 -6.88
N ALA A 57 -7.63 -10.00 -6.98
CA ALA A 57 -7.28 -11.29 -6.38
C ALA A 57 -6.29 -12.03 -7.29
N HIS A 58 -5.26 -12.61 -6.70
CA HIS A 58 -4.35 -13.54 -7.34
C HIS A 58 -4.56 -14.94 -6.77
N TRP A 59 -4.27 -15.95 -7.58
CA TRP A 59 -4.28 -17.36 -7.18
C TRP A 59 -5.65 -17.86 -6.72
N ALA A 60 -6.70 -17.21 -7.21
CA ALA A 60 -8.08 -17.50 -6.83
C ALA A 60 -8.74 -18.57 -7.72
N THR A 61 -8.17 -18.86 -8.90
CA THR A 61 -8.75 -19.79 -9.88
C THR A 61 -7.69 -20.74 -10.43
N HIS A 62 -8.13 -21.85 -11.02
CA HIS A 62 -7.24 -22.82 -11.67
C HIS A 62 -6.45 -22.23 -12.86
N ASN A 63 -6.94 -21.15 -13.48
CA ASN A 63 -6.29 -20.48 -14.61
C ASN A 63 -5.23 -19.44 -14.18
N ASP A 64 -5.14 -19.15 -12.89
CA ASP A 64 -4.13 -18.28 -12.29
C ASP A 64 -3.50 -19.05 -11.13
N PRO A 65 -2.70 -20.11 -11.36
CA PRO A 65 -2.15 -20.90 -10.28
C PRO A 65 -1.07 -20.13 -9.50
N MET A 66 -0.95 -20.40 -8.20
CA MET A 66 0.18 -19.93 -7.42
C MET A 66 1.48 -20.55 -7.96
N PRO A 67 2.53 -19.77 -8.26
CA PRO A 67 3.82 -20.30 -8.66
C PRO A 67 4.43 -21.22 -7.59
N GLU A 68 5.24 -22.18 -8.01
CA GLU A 68 5.96 -23.06 -7.08
C GLU A 68 6.98 -22.29 -6.21
N ASP A 69 7.59 -21.25 -6.76
CA ASP A 69 8.46 -20.32 -6.03
C ASP A 69 8.02 -18.87 -6.23
N PHE A 70 7.45 -18.30 -5.17
CA PHE A 70 7.10 -16.89 -5.07
C PHE A 70 7.74 -16.25 -3.82
N SER A 71 9.05 -16.43 -3.69
CA SER A 71 9.82 -15.86 -2.57
C SER A 71 10.49 -14.54 -2.99
N PHE A 72 10.38 -13.50 -2.15
CA PHE A 72 11.00 -12.17 -2.40
C PHE A 72 10.59 -11.51 -3.74
N GLN A 73 9.43 -11.89 -4.26
CA GLN A 73 8.87 -11.38 -5.51
C GLN A 73 7.68 -10.46 -5.24
N LEU A 74 7.40 -9.59 -6.20
CA LEU A 74 6.27 -8.67 -6.22
C LEU A 74 5.46 -8.91 -7.48
N PHE A 75 4.18 -8.53 -7.45
CA PHE A 75 3.40 -8.44 -8.68
C PHE A 75 3.87 -7.23 -9.50
N PRO A 76 3.61 -7.20 -10.83
CA PRO A 76 3.74 -5.99 -11.62
C PRO A 76 2.90 -4.86 -11.01
N ASP A 77 3.40 -3.62 -11.13
CA ASP A 77 2.58 -2.47 -10.77
C ASP A 77 1.40 -2.29 -11.74
N ASP A 78 0.37 -1.59 -11.25
CA ASP A 78 -0.82 -1.23 -11.99
C ASP A 78 -1.28 0.14 -11.50
N LEU A 79 -0.54 1.17 -11.92
CA LEU A 79 -0.71 2.55 -11.46
C LEU A 79 -2.03 3.16 -11.94
N ASP A 80 -2.54 2.74 -13.09
CA ASP A 80 -3.80 3.24 -13.67
C ASP A 80 -4.98 3.00 -12.70
N ARG A 81 -4.98 1.87 -11.98
CA ARG A 81 -6.00 1.60 -10.94
C ARG A 81 -5.90 2.53 -9.73
N LEU A 82 -4.73 3.13 -9.50
CA LEU A 82 -4.46 4.05 -8.39
C LEU A 82 -4.67 5.53 -8.73
N GLU A 83 -4.88 5.88 -10.00
CA GLU A 83 -4.88 7.27 -10.47
C GLU A 83 -5.83 8.17 -9.68
N HIS A 84 -7.07 7.73 -9.47
CA HIS A 84 -8.07 8.47 -8.69
C HIS A 84 -7.60 8.77 -7.25
N TYR A 85 -7.04 7.77 -6.59
CA TYR A 85 -6.56 7.87 -5.21
C TYR A 85 -5.34 8.78 -5.10
N LEU A 86 -4.45 8.72 -6.09
CA LEU A 86 -3.29 9.61 -6.18
C LEU A 86 -3.72 11.08 -6.37
N ALA A 87 -4.65 11.33 -7.30
CA ALA A 87 -5.17 12.67 -7.56
C ALA A 87 -5.84 13.27 -6.31
N ASP A 88 -6.67 12.48 -5.61
CA ASP A 88 -7.32 12.91 -4.37
C ASP A 88 -6.31 13.16 -3.24
N ALA A 89 -5.31 12.27 -3.08
CA ALA A 89 -4.27 12.44 -2.07
C ALA A 89 -3.43 13.72 -2.29
N VAL A 90 -3.13 14.05 -3.55
CA VAL A 90 -2.44 15.30 -3.91
C VAL A 90 -3.33 16.51 -3.65
N ALA A 91 -4.63 16.43 -3.96
CA ALA A 91 -5.57 17.52 -3.65
C ALA A 91 -5.68 17.77 -2.14
N ARG A 92 -5.69 16.71 -1.32
CA ARG A 92 -5.79 16.80 0.15
C ARG A 92 -4.46 17.20 0.82
N VAL A 93 -3.32 16.73 0.29
CA VAL A 93 -1.98 16.99 0.82
C VAL A 93 -1.10 17.53 -0.32
N PRO A 94 -1.21 18.83 -0.68
CA PRO A 94 -0.59 19.38 -1.89
C PRO A 94 0.93 19.21 -1.99
N ILE A 95 1.63 19.17 -0.85
CA ILE A 95 3.08 18.94 -0.83
C ILE A 95 3.47 17.56 -1.38
N LEU A 96 2.54 16.60 -1.42
CA LEU A 96 2.77 15.31 -2.06
C LEU A 96 3.06 15.47 -3.56
N GLY A 97 2.41 16.44 -4.21
CA GLY A 97 2.58 16.72 -5.64
C GLY A 97 3.88 17.43 -6.01
N THR A 98 4.72 17.81 -5.04
CA THR A 98 6.03 18.43 -5.31
C THR A 98 7.15 17.39 -5.47
N ALA A 99 6.92 16.14 -5.07
CA ALA A 99 7.90 15.06 -5.16
C ALA A 99 7.62 14.13 -6.34
N GLY A 100 8.71 13.60 -6.93
CA GLY A 100 8.63 12.53 -7.91
C GLY A 100 8.14 11.22 -7.29
N LEU A 101 7.57 10.36 -8.14
CA LEU A 101 7.27 8.97 -7.80
C LEU A 101 8.55 8.14 -7.92
N SER A 102 9.00 7.56 -6.81
CA SER A 102 10.21 6.74 -6.78
C SER A 102 9.94 5.28 -7.15
N LYS A 103 8.89 4.68 -6.58
CA LYS A 103 8.57 3.27 -6.81
C LYS A 103 7.11 2.96 -6.46
N VAL A 104 6.50 2.06 -7.23
CA VAL A 104 5.25 1.38 -6.85
C VAL A 104 5.61 -0.03 -6.37
N ILE A 105 5.05 -0.42 -5.22
CA ILE A 105 5.22 -1.77 -4.67
C ILE A 105 3.86 -2.45 -4.68
N ASN A 106 3.73 -3.55 -5.43
CA ASN A 106 2.54 -4.37 -5.48
C ASN A 106 2.80 -5.75 -4.87
N GLY A 107 2.28 -6.00 -3.67
CA GLY A 107 2.57 -7.21 -2.90
C GLY A 107 1.34 -8.07 -2.60
N PRO A 108 1.52 -9.38 -2.32
CA PRO A 108 0.44 -10.26 -1.89
C PRO A 108 0.10 -10.04 -0.40
N ILE A 109 -1.19 -9.97 -0.09
CA ILE A 109 -1.71 -10.05 1.29
C ILE A 109 -2.77 -11.16 1.36
N PRO A 110 -2.62 -12.14 2.27
CA PRO A 110 -3.66 -13.14 2.50
C PRO A 110 -4.83 -12.54 3.28
N TYR A 111 -6.04 -12.72 2.76
CA TYR A 111 -7.28 -12.34 3.40
C TYR A 111 -8.14 -13.59 3.71
N ALA A 112 -8.63 -13.65 4.94
CA ALA A 112 -9.78 -14.48 5.29
C ALA A 112 -11.09 -13.80 4.85
N PRO A 113 -12.22 -14.53 4.73
CA PRO A 113 -13.49 -13.96 4.28
C PRO A 113 -14.01 -12.78 5.12
N ASP A 114 -13.66 -12.72 6.40
CA ASP A 114 -14.05 -11.66 7.34
C ASP A 114 -12.94 -10.62 7.58
N GLY A 115 -11.78 -10.79 6.92
CA GLY A 115 -10.61 -9.91 7.07
C GLY A 115 -9.78 -10.15 8.34
N ASN A 116 -10.17 -11.08 9.22
CA ASN A 116 -9.42 -11.39 10.44
C ASN A 116 -8.40 -12.50 10.20
N PRO A 117 -7.34 -12.60 11.02
CA PRO A 117 -6.44 -13.74 10.98
C PRO A 117 -7.14 -15.01 11.49
N LEU A 118 -6.80 -16.15 10.89
CA LEU A 118 -7.23 -17.48 11.37
C LEU A 118 -6.23 -18.00 12.40
N ILE A 119 -6.59 -17.97 13.68
CA ILE A 119 -5.69 -18.32 14.79
C ILE A 119 -6.34 -19.39 15.66
N GLY A 120 -5.65 -20.52 15.84
CA GLY A 120 -6.07 -21.60 16.72
C GLY A 120 -5.71 -23.00 16.19
N PRO A 121 -6.01 -24.06 16.96
CA PRO A 121 -5.84 -25.43 16.50
C PRO A 121 -6.78 -25.72 15.31
N MET A 122 -6.28 -26.45 14.31
CA MET A 122 -7.07 -26.87 13.16
C MET A 122 -8.03 -28.01 13.57
N PRO A 123 -9.36 -27.85 13.44
CA PRO A 123 -10.29 -28.91 13.77
C PRO A 123 -10.04 -30.18 12.95
N GLY A 124 -10.04 -31.34 13.61
CA GLY A 124 -9.88 -32.64 12.96
C GLY A 124 -8.44 -33.06 12.66
N VAL A 125 -7.44 -32.25 13.05
CA VAL A 125 -6.02 -32.63 13.02
C VAL A 125 -5.55 -32.81 14.48
N PRO A 126 -4.95 -33.97 14.84
CA PRO A 126 -4.42 -34.21 16.18
C PRO A 126 -3.36 -33.21 16.63
#